data_AF-A0A317E594-F1
#
_entry.id   AF-A0A317E594-F1
#
_cell.length_a   1.000
_cell.length_b   1.000
_cell.length_c   1.000
_cell.angle_alpha   90.00
_cell.angle_beta   90.00
_cell.angle_gamma   90.00
#
_symmetry.space_group_name_H-M   'P 1'
#
loop_
_entity.id
_entity.type
_entity.pdbx_description
1 polymer ?
#
loop_
_entity_poly.entity_id
_entity_poly.type
_entity_poly.pdbx_seq_one_letter_code
_entity_poly.pdbx_strand_id
1 'polypeptide(L)'
;MPVAAWPRYNRSTIFNDEAPMREFSEAEWRNDPATVASEADHAPVILLNDGQPRHILMTIERYRRMQRHDPRRAYRTHEAPPEITAEFLTAIDAFLGDEAQPEADDNQA
;
A
#
# COMPACT_ATOMS: atom_id res chain seq x y z
N MET A 1 -23.43 -18.37 -1.10
CA MET A 1 -22.18 -17.59 -0.97
C MET A 1 -22.55 -16.15 -0.67
N PRO A 2 -22.52 -15.66 0.59
CA PRO A 2 -22.79 -14.26 0.87
C PRO A 2 -21.54 -13.43 0.56
N VAL A 3 -21.73 -12.38 -0.24
CA VAL A 3 -20.72 -11.37 -0.57
C VAL A 3 -20.36 -10.63 0.71
N ALA A 4 -19.08 -10.67 1.11
CA ALA A 4 -18.59 -10.00 2.30
C ALA A 4 -18.98 -8.51 2.26
N ALA A 5 -19.77 -8.09 3.26
CA ALA A 5 -20.08 -6.70 3.50
C ALA A 5 -18.78 -5.98 3.87
N TRP A 6 -18.34 -5.06 3.00
CA TRP A 6 -17.16 -4.26 3.25
C TRP A 6 -17.39 -3.41 4.52
N PRO A 7 -16.42 -3.35 5.46
CA PRO A 7 -16.59 -2.58 6.68
C PRO A 7 -16.79 -1.11 6.33
N ARG A 8 -17.75 -0.46 6.99
CA ARG A 8 -17.96 1.00 6.89
C ARG A 8 -16.64 1.69 7.20
N TYR A 9 -16.09 2.39 6.21
CA TYR A 9 -14.82 3.10 6.27
C TYR A 9 -14.77 3.99 7.51
N ASN A 10 -13.98 3.58 8.50
CA ASN A 10 -13.76 4.36 9.72
C ASN A 10 -12.89 5.57 9.37
N ARG A 11 -13.39 6.77 9.66
CA ARG A 11 -12.89 8.09 9.25
C ARG A 11 -11.51 8.48 9.82
N SER A 12 -10.86 7.59 10.59
CA SER A 12 -9.79 8.01 11.52
C SER A 12 -8.53 7.15 11.52
N THR A 13 -8.28 6.25 10.55
CA THR A 13 -7.15 5.30 10.69
C THR A 13 -6.28 5.08 9.46
N ILE A 14 -6.58 5.67 8.29
CA ILE A 14 -5.72 5.50 7.10
C ILE A 14 -4.52 6.47 7.10
N PHE A 15 -4.58 7.53 7.89
CA PHE A 15 -3.53 8.53 7.99
C PHE A 15 -3.12 8.75 9.45
N ASN A 16 -2.55 7.72 10.07
CA ASN A 16 -1.98 7.87 11.40
C ASN A 16 -0.46 7.65 11.33
N ASP A 17 0.26 8.71 10.92
CA ASP A 17 1.52 9.11 11.56
C ASP A 17 1.87 10.57 11.20
N GLU A 18 2.13 11.35 12.26
CA GLU A 18 2.85 12.64 12.34
C GLU A 18 2.30 13.88 11.58
N ALA A 19 1.65 14.76 12.36
CA ALA A 19 1.07 16.08 12.05
C ALA A 19 -0.31 16.07 11.37
N PRO A 20 -1.29 16.87 11.86
CA PRO A 20 -2.59 16.97 11.21
C PRO A 20 -2.40 17.55 9.81
N MET A 21 -2.67 16.76 8.77
CA MET A 21 -2.67 17.23 7.39
C MET A 21 -3.67 18.37 7.27
N ARG A 22 -3.21 19.49 6.68
CA ARG A 22 -4.06 20.65 6.50
C ARG A 22 -5.15 20.34 5.48
N GLU A 23 -6.39 20.71 5.82
CA GLU A 23 -7.55 20.54 4.95
C GLU A 23 -7.89 21.87 4.27
N PHE A 24 -8.21 21.82 2.99
CA PHE A 24 -8.71 22.96 2.22
C PHE A 24 -10.09 22.64 1.66
N SER A 25 -11.04 23.53 1.90
CA SER A 25 -12.36 23.47 1.27
C SER A 25 -12.28 23.70 -0.23
N GLU A 26 -13.31 23.29 -0.96
CA GLU A 26 -13.37 23.48 -2.41
C GLU A 26 -13.25 24.95 -2.82
N ALA A 27 -13.88 25.84 -2.07
CA ALA A 27 -13.78 27.28 -2.31
C ALA A 27 -12.35 27.79 -2.08
N GLU A 28 -11.67 27.35 -1.01
CA GLU A 28 -10.32 27.81 -0.70
C GLU A 28 -9.30 27.42 -1.77
N TRP A 29 -9.25 26.13 -2.17
CA TRP A 29 -8.23 25.70 -3.13
C TRP A 29 -8.51 26.17 -4.56
N ARG A 30 -9.78 26.42 -4.92
CA ARG A 30 -10.13 27.03 -6.21
C ARG A 30 -9.77 28.51 -6.27
N ASN A 31 -9.91 29.23 -5.16
CA ASN A 31 -9.64 30.67 -5.09
C ASN A 31 -8.14 30.99 -4.92
N ASP A 32 -7.41 30.17 -4.16
CA ASP A 32 -5.99 30.37 -3.89
C ASP A 32 -5.17 29.07 -4.10
N PRO A 33 -5.00 28.63 -5.35
CA PRO A 33 -4.26 27.41 -5.65
C PRO A 33 -2.76 27.55 -5.32
N ALA A 34 -2.21 28.77 -5.31
CA ALA A 34 -0.79 29.01 -5.06
C ALA A 34 -0.42 28.72 -3.59
N THR A 35 -1.24 29.18 -2.65
CA THR A 35 -1.05 28.87 -1.23
C THR A 35 -1.20 27.38 -0.97
N VAL A 36 -2.20 26.73 -1.57
CA VAL A 36 -2.39 25.27 -1.40
C VAL A 36 -1.20 24.47 -1.94
N ALA A 37 -0.64 24.88 -3.09
CA ALA A 37 0.57 24.25 -3.64
C ALA A 37 1.79 24.47 -2.73
N SER A 38 2.00 25.69 -2.22
CA SER A 38 3.10 25.99 -1.29
C SER A 38 3.00 25.16 0.00
N GLU A 39 1.80 24.92 0.51
CA GLU A 39 1.60 24.08 1.69
C GLU A 39 1.87 22.60 1.38
N ALA A 40 1.46 22.14 0.18
CA ALA A 40 1.70 20.80 -0.31
C ALA A 40 3.19 20.46 -0.51
N ASP A 41 4.04 21.48 -0.72
CA ASP A 41 5.49 21.32 -0.81
C ASP A 41 6.11 20.91 0.54
N HIS A 42 5.52 21.36 1.64
CA HIS A 42 5.99 21.03 3.00
C HIS A 42 5.41 19.70 3.50
N ALA A 43 4.09 19.54 3.38
CA ALA A 43 3.37 18.37 3.85
C ALA A 43 2.18 18.05 2.94
N PRO A 44 1.74 16.78 2.82
CA PRO A 44 0.53 16.46 2.09
C PRO A 44 -0.68 17.21 2.68
N VAL A 45 -1.54 17.71 1.80
CA VAL A 45 -2.76 18.44 2.18
C VAL A 45 -3.99 17.74 1.61
N ILE A 46 -5.11 17.84 2.33
CA ILE A 46 -6.38 17.23 1.93
C ILE A 46 -7.23 18.28 1.21
N LEU A 47 -7.75 17.93 0.04
CA LEU A 47 -8.75 18.72 -0.65
C LEU A 47 -10.14 18.14 -0.39
N LEU A 48 -10.99 18.97 0.18
CA LEU A 48 -12.39 18.65 0.41
C LEU A 48 -13.22 18.99 -0.82
N ASN A 49 -14.25 18.19 -1.06
CA ASN A 49 -15.32 18.47 -2.01
C ASN A 49 -16.65 18.27 -1.27
N ASP A 50 -17.52 19.29 -1.29
CA ASP A 50 -18.75 19.34 -0.48
C ASP A 50 -18.52 18.99 1.01
N GLY A 51 -17.40 19.45 1.57
CA GLY A 51 -17.00 19.20 2.96
C GLY A 51 -16.54 17.77 3.26
N GLN A 52 -16.38 16.93 2.23
CA GLN A 52 -15.87 15.56 2.35
C GLN A 52 -14.44 15.44 1.80
N PRO A 53 -13.52 14.75 2.48
CA PRO A 53 -12.18 14.50 1.96
C PRO A 53 -12.26 13.59 0.73
N ARG A 54 -11.75 14.08 -0.41
CA ARG A 54 -11.75 13.34 -1.68
C ARG A 54 -10.38 13.17 -2.30
N HIS A 55 -9.53 14.18 -2.19
CA HIS A 55 -8.23 14.20 -2.84
C HIS A 55 -7.13 14.61 -1.87
N ILE A 56 -5.91 14.25 -2.21
CA ILE A 56 -4.70 14.68 -1.51
C ILE A 56 -3.80 15.34 -2.55
N LEU A 57 -3.23 16.48 -2.18
CA LEU A 57 -2.17 17.12 -2.95
C LEU A 57 -0.84 16.91 -2.23
N MET A 58 0.19 16.53 -2.99
CA MET A 58 1.55 16.35 -2.52
C MET A 58 2.52 16.46 -3.70
N THR A 59 3.80 16.67 -3.41
CA THR A 59 4.84 16.67 -4.44
C THR A 59 5.00 15.30 -5.11
N ILE A 60 5.40 15.32 -6.38
CA ILE A 60 5.61 14.09 -7.16
C ILE A 60 6.75 13.25 -6.60
N GLU A 61 7.80 13.87 -6.06
CA GLU A 61 8.91 13.20 -5.40
C GLU A 61 8.43 12.41 -4.18
N ARG A 62 7.54 13.00 -3.37
CA ARG A 62 6.98 12.35 -2.18
C ARG A 62 6.10 11.17 -2.57
N TYR A 63 5.22 11.36 -3.55
CA TYR A 63 4.42 10.27 -4.11
C TYR A 63 5.28 9.11 -4.61
N ARG A 64 6.34 9.41 -5.37
CA ARG A 64 7.28 8.39 -5.88
C ARG A 64 8.03 7.67 -4.75
N ARG A 65 8.41 8.36 -3.68
CA ARG A 65 9.01 7.72 -2.49
C ARG A 65 8.02 6.76 -1.84
N MET A 66 6.78 7.17 -1.63
CA MET A 66 5.73 6.31 -1.08
C MET A 66 5.51 5.06 -1.95
N GLN A 67 5.44 5.21 -3.27
CA GLN A 67 5.31 4.07 -4.19
C GLN A 67 6.47 3.06 -4.09
N ARG A 68 7.71 3.51 -3.85
CA ARG A 68 8.86 2.61 -3.75
C ARG A 68 8.85 1.75 -2.49
N HIS A 69 8.24 2.27 -1.42
CA HIS A 69 8.15 1.61 -0.13
C HIS A 69 6.78 0.98 0.14
N ASP A 70 5.90 0.90 -0.86
CA ASP A 70 4.59 0.27 -0.70
C ASP A 70 4.77 -1.25 -0.49
N PRO A 71 4.47 -1.80 0.71
CA PRO A 71 4.59 -3.22 0.98
C PRO A 71 3.59 -4.07 0.18
N ARG A 72 2.61 -3.44 -0.47
CA ARG A 72 1.62 -4.10 -1.33
C ARG A 72 2.04 -4.14 -2.80
N ARG A 73 3.26 -3.72 -3.12
CA ARG A 73 3.76 -3.72 -4.49
C ARG A 73 3.89 -5.14 -5.02
N ALA A 74 3.03 -5.50 -5.98
CA ALA A 74 3.17 -6.73 -6.74
C ALA A 74 4.30 -6.59 -7.76
N TYR A 75 5.24 -7.53 -7.74
CA TYR A 75 6.30 -7.62 -8.74
C TYR A 75 5.93 -8.64 -9.81
N ARG A 76 6.22 -8.33 -11.08
CA ARG A 76 6.29 -9.39 -12.09
C ARG A 76 7.51 -10.27 -11.80
N THR A 77 7.47 -11.54 -12.18
CA THR A 77 8.54 -12.51 -11.88
C THR A 77 9.94 -12.03 -12.31
N HIS A 78 10.05 -11.28 -13.41
CA HIS A 78 11.33 -10.75 -13.91
C HIS A 78 11.73 -9.38 -13.33
N GLU A 79 10.84 -8.73 -12.58
CA GLU A 79 11.04 -7.40 -11.98
C GLU A 79 11.19 -7.48 -10.45
N ALA A 80 11.06 -8.69 -9.88
CA ALA A 80 11.16 -8.92 -8.44
C ALA A 80 12.59 -8.65 -7.95
N PRO A 81 12.75 -7.91 -6.83
CA PRO A 81 14.05 -7.74 -6.19
C PRO A 81 14.67 -9.11 -5.84
N PRO A 82 16.01 -9.23 -5.87
CA PRO A 82 16.71 -10.48 -5.57
C PRO A 82 16.33 -11.05 -4.20
N GLU A 83 16.15 -10.17 -3.21
CA GLU A 83 15.84 -10.55 -1.83
C GLU A 83 14.47 -11.24 -1.74
N ILE A 84 13.45 -10.67 -2.40
CA ILE A 84 12.09 -11.25 -2.44
C ILE A 84 12.09 -12.55 -3.24
N THR A 85 12.84 -12.59 -4.35
CA THR A 85 12.96 -13.81 -5.16
C THR A 85 13.58 -14.96 -4.38
N ALA A 86 14.65 -14.70 -3.63
CA ALA A 86 15.32 -15.70 -2.81
C ALA A 86 14.41 -16.26 -1.70
N GLU A 87 13.66 -15.40 -1.02
CA GLU A 87 12.68 -15.81 0.00
C GLU A 87 11.58 -16.69 -0.60
N PHE A 88 11.04 -16.30 -1.76
CA PHE A 88 10.01 -17.07 -2.46
C PHE A 88 10.53 -18.43 -2.93
N LEU A 89 11.72 -18.50 -3.52
CA LEU A 89 12.33 -19.76 -3.96
C LEU A 89 12.57 -20.70 -2.79
N THR A 90 13.07 -20.18 -1.67
CA THR A 90 13.27 -20.97 -0.44
C THR A 90 11.96 -21.58 0.07
N ALA A 91 10.87 -20.80 0.04
CA ALA A 91 9.55 -21.30 0.44
C ALA A 91 8.99 -22.35 -0.54
N ILE A 92 9.21 -22.17 -1.85
CA ILE A 92 8.82 -23.14 -2.88
C ILE A 92 9.59 -24.45 -2.71
N ASP A 93 10.90 -24.39 -2.50
CA ASP A 93 11.74 -25.57 -2.29
C ASP A 93 11.33 -26.33 -1.02
N ALA A 94 11.01 -25.62 0.07
CA ALA A 94 10.48 -26.23 1.28
C ALA A 94 9.12 -26.89 1.06
N PHE A 95 8.23 -26.26 0.29
CA PHE A 95 6.92 -26.81 -0.04
C PHE A 95 7.02 -28.08 -0.92
N LEU A 96 7.91 -28.07 -1.91
CA LEU A 96 8.13 -29.22 -2.80
C LEU A 96 8.92 -30.35 -2.11
N GLY A 97 9.80 -30.02 -1.17
CA GLY A 97 10.57 -31.00 -0.40
C GLY A 97 9.73 -31.80 0.60
N ASP A 98 8.60 -31.26 1.07
CA ASP A 98 7.69 -31.92 2.01
C ASP A 98 6.85 -33.03 1.34
N GLU A 99 6.71 -33.01 -0.01
CA GLU A 99 6.03 -34.08 -0.76
C GLU A 99 6.94 -35.31 -1.03
N ALA A 100 8.23 -35.24 -0.69
CA ALA A 100 9.17 -36.36 -0.84
C ALA A 100 9.33 -37.15 0.47
N GLN A 101 8.23 -37.63 1.03
CA GLN A 101 8.28 -38.70 2.04
C GLN A 101 8.32 -40.04 1.29
N PRO A 102 9.48 -40.72 1.21
CA PRO A 102 9.50 -42.08 0.69
C PRO A 102 8.71 -42.94 1.67
N GLU A 103 7.57 -43.46 1.22
CA GLU A 103 6.91 -44.57 1.89
C GLU A 103 7.96 -45.67 2.07
N ALA A 104 8.35 -45.91 3.32
CA ALA A 104 9.23 -47.00 3.66
C ALA A 104 8.52 -48.30 3.26
N ASP A 105 9.06 -48.95 2.24
CA ASP A 105 8.66 -50.25 1.73
C ASP A 105 8.93 -51.32 2.80
N ASP A 106 8.00 -51.43 3.75
CA ASP A 106 7.97 -52.46 4.78
C ASP A 106 7.35 -53.73 4.17
N ASN A 107 8.08 -54.39 3.26
CA ASN A 107 7.73 -55.74 2.84
C ASN A 107 8.97 -56.61 2.56
N GLN A 108 9.64 -56.99 3.64
CA GLN A 108 10.54 -58.14 3.69
C GLN A 108 10.43 -58.83 5.05
N ALA A 109 9.61 -59.88 5.13
CA ALA A 109 9.83 -61.09 5.94
C ALA A 109 8.78 -62.16 5.62
#